data_AF-A0AAU0F4U2-F1
#
_entry.id   AF-A0AAU0F4U2-F1
#
_cell.length_a   1.000
_cell.length_b   1.000
_cell.length_c   1.000
_cell.angle_alpha   90.00
_cell.angle_beta   90.00
_cell.angle_gamma   90.00
#
_symmetry.space_group_name_H-M   'P 1'
#
loop_
_entity.id
_entity.type
_entity.pdbx_description
1 polymer ?
#
loop_
_entity_poly.entity_id
_entity_poly.type
_entity_poly.pdbx_seq_one_letter_code
_entity_poly.pdbx_strand_id
1 'polypeptide(L)'
;MKGKNILSSRLFVVLLTLLAISLSIFIFGMIYQNELPKLVEEINNSTIGGILTAIITVLLLQGQTASEEEKERSVKVFEEKSQKFNEFTNELWKIWEDRSVSLEELTVLMKSVAQNIIPYAKPENSQKILASLNKIADKATPNQSDSNNEHITNEIQREIFAIINILSDEIGLGGTINDSMRTDLDKLEKKITPYLNRKNYFDKVNTTLFEKSKGYIHSFEEENNILWWKIGEDTGVWLRIGEWGKEKNIYLAFWSDYGNSQYYPYRYASRGEDKHFLGAEGYRYLYKMLATFSKEEFYQLLEGKTMSSQKIVDFEKEIIDFYNGDENQEKTIKDIIKECNN
;
A
#
# COMPACT_ATOMS: atom_id res chain seq x y z
N MET A 1 -39.39 -6.78 -3.30
CA MET A 1 -40.14 -6.04 -2.25
C MET A 1 -41.63 -5.80 -2.53
N LYS A 2 -42.11 -5.51 -3.76
CA LYS A 2 -43.55 -5.23 -4.00
C LYS A 2 -44.53 -6.38 -3.68
N GLY A 3 -44.13 -7.65 -3.79
CA GLY A 3 -45.04 -8.79 -3.56
C GLY A 3 -45.36 -9.12 -2.10
N LYS A 4 -44.40 -8.91 -1.17
CA LYS A 4 -44.54 -9.29 0.26
C LYS A 4 -45.52 -8.38 1.01
N ASN A 5 -45.50 -7.08 0.70
CA ASN A 5 -46.44 -6.09 1.25
C ASN A 5 -47.88 -6.25 0.73
N ILE A 6 -48.06 -6.79 -0.48
CA ILE A 6 -49.40 -7.01 -1.06
C ILE A 6 -50.09 -8.21 -0.38
N LEU A 7 -49.33 -9.28 -0.10
CA LEU A 7 -49.87 -10.48 0.55
C LEU A 7 -50.23 -10.22 2.02
N SER A 8 -49.38 -9.49 2.76
CA SER A 8 -49.65 -9.11 4.15
C SER A 8 -50.81 -8.11 4.27
N SER A 9 -50.91 -7.14 3.35
CA SER A 9 -52.03 -6.20 3.29
C SER A 9 -53.36 -6.91 3.02
N ARG A 10 -53.39 -7.88 2.10
CA ARG A 10 -54.59 -8.69 1.84
C ARG A 10 -54.99 -9.56 3.03
N LEU A 11 -54.02 -10.20 3.68
CA LEU A 11 -54.26 -11.01 4.89
C LEU A 11 -54.80 -10.14 6.04
N PHE A 12 -54.25 -8.95 6.23
CA PHE A 12 -54.68 -8.01 7.27
C PHE A 12 -56.11 -7.50 7.02
N VAL A 13 -56.44 -7.19 5.76
CA VAL A 13 -57.80 -6.83 5.35
C VAL A 13 -58.77 -7.97 5.63
N VAL A 14 -58.41 -9.22 5.31
CA VAL A 14 -59.24 -10.40 5.60
C VAL A 14 -59.45 -10.57 7.11
N LEU A 15 -58.39 -10.48 7.93
CA LEU A 15 -58.47 -10.60 9.39
C LEU A 15 -59.34 -9.50 10.01
N LEU A 16 -59.19 -8.24 9.57
CA LEU A 16 -60.03 -7.13 10.04
C LEU A 16 -61.50 -7.28 9.62
N THR A 17 -61.75 -7.80 8.41
CA THR A 17 -63.11 -8.06 7.93
C THR A 17 -63.77 -9.16 8.76
N LEU A 18 -63.05 -10.26 9.04
CA LEU A 18 -63.53 -11.33 9.92
C LEU A 18 -63.76 -10.83 11.35
N LEU A 19 -62.88 -9.98 11.88
CA LEU A 19 -63.05 -9.37 13.19
C LEU A 19 -64.30 -8.50 13.25
N ALA A 20 -64.56 -7.68 12.23
CA ALA A 20 -65.74 -6.83 12.16
C ALA A 20 -67.04 -7.65 12.10
N ILE A 21 -67.06 -8.76 11.35
CA ILE A 21 -68.20 -9.69 11.30
C ILE A 21 -68.41 -10.33 12.68
N SER A 22 -67.33 -10.82 13.29
CA SER A 22 -67.39 -11.51 14.59
C SER A 22 -67.81 -10.57 15.74
N LEU A 23 -67.34 -9.33 15.74
CA LEU A 23 -67.79 -8.30 16.68
C LEU A 23 -69.25 -7.88 16.43
N SER A 24 -69.70 -7.88 15.18
CA SER A 24 -71.09 -7.58 14.84
C SER A 24 -72.05 -8.67 15.35
N ILE A 25 -71.66 -9.96 15.24
CA ILE A 25 -72.41 -11.09 15.81
C ILE A 25 -72.44 -11.00 17.35
N PHE A 26 -71.31 -10.61 17.97
CA PHE A 26 -71.22 -10.41 19.42
C PHE A 26 -72.17 -9.30 19.91
N ILE A 27 -72.16 -8.14 19.25
CA ILE A 27 -73.04 -7.01 19.59
C ILE A 27 -74.51 -7.38 19.36
N PHE A 28 -74.82 -8.09 18.27
CA PHE A 28 -76.17 -8.60 18.00
C PHE A 28 -76.67 -9.52 19.11
N GLY A 29 -75.84 -10.46 19.58
CA GLY A 29 -76.17 -11.34 20.70
C GLY A 29 -76.49 -10.61 22.01
N MET A 30 -75.77 -9.52 22.31
CA MET A 30 -76.04 -8.69 23.49
C MET A 30 -77.35 -7.89 23.37
N ILE A 31 -77.66 -7.35 22.20
CA ILE A 31 -78.85 -6.52 21.98
C ILE A 31 -80.14 -7.37 22.03
N TYR A 32 -80.11 -8.57 21.45
CA TYR A 32 -81.28 -9.46 21.34
C TYR A 32 -81.33 -10.53 22.46
N GLN A 33 -80.81 -10.22 23.66
CA GLN A 33 -80.97 -11.01 24.89
C GLN A 33 -80.76 -12.54 24.75
N ASN A 34 -79.64 -12.98 24.17
CA ASN A 34 -79.27 -14.40 24.04
C ASN A 34 -80.24 -15.26 23.21
N GLU A 35 -80.98 -14.67 22.25
CA GLU A 35 -81.71 -15.44 21.24
C GLU A 35 -80.78 -16.23 20.28
N LEU A 36 -79.48 -15.91 20.28
CA LEU A 36 -78.46 -16.70 19.59
C LEU A 36 -78.22 -18.05 20.32
N PRO A 37 -78.12 -19.17 19.59
CA PRO A 37 -77.71 -20.43 20.18
C PRO A 37 -76.36 -20.31 20.88
N LYS A 38 -76.23 -20.84 22.11
CA LYS A 38 -74.97 -20.80 22.89
C LYS A 38 -73.76 -21.32 22.11
N LEU A 39 -73.95 -22.33 21.26
CA LEU A 39 -72.90 -22.86 20.38
C LEU A 39 -72.34 -21.78 19.43
N VAL A 40 -73.19 -20.91 18.88
CA VAL A 40 -72.78 -19.82 17.98
C VAL A 40 -72.02 -18.75 18.76
N GLU A 41 -72.46 -18.44 19.98
CA GLU A 41 -71.79 -17.49 20.87
C GLU A 41 -70.39 -17.98 21.28
N GLU A 42 -70.26 -19.24 21.70
CA GLU A 42 -68.98 -19.85 22.09
C GLU A 42 -68.00 -19.93 20.92
N ILE A 43 -68.48 -20.33 19.74
CA ILE A 43 -67.67 -20.34 18.50
C ILE A 43 -67.22 -18.91 18.15
N ASN A 44 -68.13 -17.93 18.21
CA ASN A 44 -67.81 -16.55 17.88
C ASN A 44 -66.79 -15.96 18.87
N ASN A 45 -66.95 -16.18 20.17
CA ASN A 45 -66.03 -15.73 21.20
C ASN A 45 -64.63 -16.36 21.05
N SER A 46 -64.57 -17.65 20.72
CA SER A 46 -63.30 -18.34 20.39
C SER A 46 -62.66 -17.76 19.12
N THR A 47 -63.47 -17.43 18.12
CA THR A 47 -63.03 -16.86 16.84
C THR A 47 -62.46 -15.45 17.01
N ILE A 48 -63.06 -14.60 17.83
CA ILE A 48 -62.50 -13.27 18.19
C ILE A 48 -61.09 -13.44 18.77
N GLY A 49 -60.93 -14.36 19.72
CA GLY A 49 -59.63 -14.68 20.32
C GLY A 49 -58.61 -15.13 19.28
N GLY A 50 -58.98 -16.08 18.42
CA GLY A 50 -58.10 -16.58 17.35
C GLY A 50 -57.69 -15.50 16.33
N ILE A 51 -58.61 -14.62 15.95
CA ILE A 51 -58.32 -13.50 15.02
C ILE A 51 -57.38 -12.48 15.67
N LEU A 52 -57.62 -12.11 16.93
CA LEU A 52 -56.75 -11.21 17.69
C LEU A 52 -55.34 -11.78 17.82
N THR A 53 -55.22 -13.07 18.17
CA THR A 53 -53.92 -13.75 18.20
C THR A 53 -53.22 -13.70 16.85
N ALA A 54 -53.92 -14.01 15.75
CA ALA A 54 -53.35 -13.95 14.41
C ALA A 54 -52.88 -12.54 14.01
N ILE A 55 -53.64 -11.49 14.35
CA ILE A 55 -53.26 -10.09 14.11
C ILE A 55 -51.99 -9.74 14.90
N ILE A 56 -51.95 -10.06 16.19
CA ILE A 56 -50.77 -9.81 17.05
C ILE A 56 -49.54 -10.54 16.50
N THR A 57 -49.68 -11.81 16.11
CA THR A 57 -48.59 -12.59 15.52
C THR A 57 -48.06 -11.97 14.23
N VAL A 58 -48.93 -11.49 13.33
CA VAL A 58 -48.50 -10.82 12.09
C VAL A 58 -47.76 -9.52 12.39
N LEU A 59 -48.22 -8.73 13.37
CA LEU A 59 -47.55 -7.49 13.77
C LEU A 59 -46.17 -7.77 14.39
N LEU A 60 -46.05 -8.80 15.23
CA LEU A 60 -44.77 -9.21 15.83
C LEU A 60 -43.77 -9.67 14.78
N LEU A 61 -44.18 -10.52 13.84
CA LEU A 61 -43.31 -11.01 12.77
C LEU A 61 -42.85 -9.87 11.84
N GLN A 62 -43.73 -8.91 11.53
CA GLN A 62 -43.36 -7.73 10.73
C GLN A 62 -42.37 -6.83 11.47
N GLY A 63 -42.59 -6.58 12.76
CA GLY A 63 -41.67 -5.79 13.59
C GLY A 63 -40.28 -6.43 13.69
N GLN A 64 -40.22 -7.75 13.89
CA GLN A 64 -38.96 -8.50 13.93
C GLN A 64 -38.25 -8.51 12.57
N THR A 65 -38.96 -8.79 11.48
CA THR A 65 -38.37 -8.83 10.12
C THR A 65 -37.82 -7.46 9.71
N ALA A 66 -38.55 -6.37 9.97
CA ALA A 66 -38.10 -5.02 9.63
C ALA A 66 -36.84 -4.62 10.43
N SER A 67 -36.81 -4.97 11.72
CA SER A 67 -35.63 -4.74 12.57
C SER A 67 -34.42 -5.57 12.13
N GLU A 68 -34.63 -6.83 11.72
CA GLU A 68 -33.57 -7.69 11.18
C GLU A 68 -33.04 -7.19 9.83
N GLU A 69 -33.92 -6.81 8.90
CA GLU A 69 -33.53 -6.24 7.60
C GLU A 69 -32.76 -4.92 7.78
N GLU A 70 -33.17 -4.06 8.72
CA GLU A 70 -32.46 -2.82 9.04
C GLU A 70 -31.11 -3.08 9.69
N LYS A 71 -31.03 -4.06 10.61
CA LYS A 71 -29.78 -4.49 11.23
C LYS A 71 -28.82 -5.08 10.19
N GLU A 72 -29.28 -5.99 9.35
CA GLU A 72 -28.46 -6.62 8.30
C GLU A 72 -27.95 -5.57 7.31
N ARG A 73 -28.81 -4.63 6.89
CA ARG A 73 -28.39 -3.51 6.06
C ARG A 73 -27.34 -2.64 6.75
N SER A 74 -27.53 -2.33 8.04
CA SER A 74 -26.59 -1.52 8.81
C SER A 74 -25.23 -2.23 8.96
N VAL A 75 -25.23 -3.55 9.19
CA VAL A 75 -24.01 -4.36 9.23
C VAL A 75 -23.30 -4.34 7.88
N LYS A 76 -24.02 -4.58 6.77
CA LYS A 76 -23.41 -4.55 5.42
C LYS A 76 -22.83 -3.18 5.08
N VAL A 77 -23.51 -2.09 5.44
CA VAL A 77 -23.00 -0.73 5.25
C VAL A 77 -21.76 -0.48 6.10
N PHE A 78 -21.73 -0.99 7.33
CA PHE A 78 -20.56 -0.92 8.19
C PHE A 78 -19.36 -1.70 7.63
N GLU A 79 -19.58 -2.93 7.15
CA GLU A 79 -18.54 -3.76 6.52
C GLU A 79 -17.95 -3.07 5.29
N GLU A 80 -18.81 -2.61 4.37
CA GLU A 80 -18.35 -1.90 3.17
C GLU A 80 -17.60 -0.61 3.53
N LYS A 81 -18.12 0.18 4.47
CA LYS A 81 -17.45 1.39 4.96
C LYS A 81 -16.07 1.08 5.55
N SER A 82 -15.97 0.04 6.38
CA SER A 82 -14.70 -0.39 6.98
C SER A 82 -13.70 -0.83 5.91
N GLN A 83 -14.16 -1.60 4.93
CA GLN A 83 -13.31 -2.01 3.81
C GLN A 83 -12.79 -0.80 3.02
N LYS A 84 -13.67 0.13 2.63
CA LYS A 84 -13.30 1.32 1.85
C LYS A 84 -12.30 2.22 2.58
N PHE A 85 -12.47 2.38 3.89
CA PHE A 85 -11.54 3.17 4.69
C PHE A 85 -10.20 2.47 4.89
N ASN A 86 -10.20 1.13 5.01
CA ASN A 86 -8.97 0.34 5.09
C ASN A 86 -8.19 0.37 3.76
N GLU A 87 -8.88 0.26 2.62
CA GLU A 87 -8.30 0.43 1.28
C GLU A 87 -7.58 1.78 1.17
N PHE A 88 -8.23 2.87 1.58
CA PHE A 88 -7.62 4.20 1.58
C PHE A 88 -6.46 4.34 2.57
N THR A 89 -6.58 3.74 3.77
CA THR A 89 -5.51 3.74 4.78
C THR A 89 -4.25 3.03 4.28
N ASN A 90 -4.42 1.93 3.52
CA ASN A 90 -3.28 1.23 2.92
C ASN A 90 -2.56 2.09 1.87
N GLU A 91 -3.27 2.90 1.09
CA GLU A 91 -2.62 3.85 0.16
C GLU A 91 -1.84 4.93 0.92
N LEU A 92 -2.33 5.39 2.07
CA LEU A 92 -1.58 6.31 2.93
C LEU A 92 -0.31 5.66 3.52
N TRP A 93 -0.36 4.37 3.85
CA TRP A 93 0.80 3.64 4.38
C TRP A 93 1.93 3.47 3.36
N LYS A 94 1.62 3.36 2.05
CA LYS A 94 2.64 3.32 1.00
C LYS A 94 3.48 4.59 0.99
N ILE A 95 2.81 5.74 1.03
CA ILE A 95 3.48 7.04 1.13
C ILE A 95 4.31 7.15 2.41
N TRP A 96 3.79 6.61 3.51
CA TRP A 96 4.52 6.57 4.77
C TRP A 96 5.81 5.73 4.67
N GLU A 97 5.77 4.57 3.99
CA GLU A 97 6.94 3.71 3.74
C GLU A 97 7.95 4.37 2.81
N ASP A 98 7.47 5.02 1.74
CA ASP A 98 8.31 5.63 0.70
C ASP A 98 8.97 6.94 1.16
N ARG A 99 8.50 7.51 2.28
CA ARG A 99 9.00 8.76 2.92
C ARG A 99 9.07 9.94 1.96
N SER A 100 8.34 9.87 0.86
CA SER A 100 8.23 10.86 -0.19
C SER A 100 6.85 10.69 -0.84
N VAL A 101 6.42 11.70 -1.58
CA VAL A 101 5.09 11.71 -2.20
C VAL A 101 5.26 12.10 -3.65
N SER A 102 4.88 11.19 -4.55
CA SER A 102 4.80 11.44 -5.99
C SER A 102 3.46 12.06 -6.40
N LEU A 103 3.43 12.68 -7.58
CA LEU A 103 2.20 13.24 -8.16
C LEU A 103 1.21 12.12 -8.54
N GLU A 104 1.74 10.97 -8.94
CA GLU A 104 0.98 9.76 -9.23
C GLU A 104 0.24 9.27 -7.98
N GLU A 105 0.92 9.17 -6.84
CA GLU A 105 0.32 8.76 -5.57
C GLU A 105 -0.73 9.76 -5.09
N LEU A 106 -0.48 11.07 -5.19
CA LEU A 106 -1.50 12.08 -4.90
C LEU A 106 -2.74 11.92 -5.77
N THR A 107 -2.55 11.60 -7.05
CA THR A 107 -3.65 11.35 -7.97
C THR A 107 -4.45 10.11 -7.55
N VAL A 108 -3.79 9.05 -7.10
CA VAL A 108 -4.44 7.85 -6.55
C VAL A 108 -5.23 8.18 -5.29
N LEU A 109 -4.63 8.92 -4.34
CA LEU A 109 -5.31 9.34 -3.11
C LEU A 109 -6.52 10.21 -3.40
N MET A 110 -6.41 11.19 -4.32
CA MET A 110 -7.52 12.05 -4.72
C MET A 110 -8.69 11.24 -5.30
N LYS A 111 -8.39 10.26 -6.17
CA LYS A 111 -9.41 9.34 -6.71
C LYS A 111 -10.04 8.51 -5.60
N SER A 112 -9.23 7.98 -4.69
CA SER A 112 -9.70 7.17 -3.57
C SER A 112 -10.59 7.99 -2.63
N VAL A 113 -10.29 9.26 -2.35
CA VAL A 113 -11.19 10.10 -1.56
C VAL A 113 -12.54 10.28 -2.24
N ALA A 114 -12.56 10.56 -3.54
CA ALA A 114 -13.81 10.74 -4.28
C ALA A 114 -14.66 9.45 -4.32
N GLN A 115 -14.03 8.28 -4.40
CA GLN A 115 -14.71 6.99 -4.58
C GLN A 115 -15.02 6.26 -3.28
N ASN A 116 -14.12 6.32 -2.30
CA ASN A 116 -14.11 5.46 -1.12
C ASN A 116 -14.39 6.24 0.17
N ILE A 117 -14.13 7.55 0.20
CA ILE A 117 -14.32 8.37 1.41
C ILE A 117 -15.60 9.18 1.32
N ILE A 118 -15.75 10.06 0.33
CA ILE A 118 -16.90 10.97 0.22
C ILE A 118 -18.26 10.26 0.28
N PRO A 119 -18.48 9.07 -0.34
CA PRO A 119 -19.78 8.41 -0.29
C PRO A 119 -20.14 7.80 1.07
N TYR A 120 -19.14 7.49 1.90
CA TYR A 120 -19.31 6.71 3.13
C TYR A 120 -19.00 7.50 4.41
N ALA A 121 -18.27 8.61 4.28
CA ALA A 121 -17.85 9.46 5.37
C ALA A 121 -18.84 10.61 5.63
N LYS A 122 -18.86 11.12 6.86
CA LYS A 122 -19.58 12.35 7.18
C LYS A 122 -18.99 13.53 6.38
N PRO A 123 -19.79 14.49 5.90
CA PRO A 123 -19.29 15.62 5.12
C PRO A 123 -18.17 16.40 5.83
N GLU A 124 -18.32 16.63 7.14
CA GLU A 124 -17.32 17.32 7.97
C GLU A 124 -15.98 16.57 8.03
N ASN A 125 -16.03 15.24 8.14
CA ASN A 125 -14.83 14.40 8.18
C ASN A 125 -14.17 14.31 6.80
N SER A 126 -14.97 14.20 5.74
CA SER A 126 -14.47 14.27 4.36
C SER A 126 -13.71 15.58 4.10
N GLN A 127 -14.24 16.71 4.59
CA GLN A 127 -13.57 18.01 4.48
C GLN A 127 -12.25 18.06 5.27
N LYS A 128 -12.21 17.52 6.49
CA LYS A 128 -10.97 17.44 7.28
C LYS A 128 -9.92 16.56 6.59
N ILE A 129 -10.32 15.42 6.03
CA ILE A 129 -9.43 14.53 5.27
C ILE A 129 -8.87 15.25 4.04
N LEU A 130 -9.72 15.92 3.27
CA LEU A 130 -9.28 16.72 2.11
C LEU A 130 -8.32 17.85 2.53
N ALA A 131 -8.57 18.51 3.66
CA ALA A 131 -7.66 19.54 4.17
C ALA A 131 -6.28 18.97 4.53
N SER A 132 -6.23 17.81 5.19
CA SER A 132 -4.96 17.12 5.48
C SER A 132 -4.26 16.65 4.20
N LEU A 133 -5.00 16.13 3.21
CA LEU A 133 -4.42 15.77 1.91
C LEU A 133 -3.84 16.97 1.16
N ASN A 134 -4.51 18.12 1.19
CA ASN A 134 -3.97 19.33 0.57
C ASN A 134 -2.65 19.76 1.23
N LYS A 135 -2.54 19.67 2.56
CA LYS A 135 -1.26 19.93 3.24
C LYS A 135 -0.18 18.93 2.85
N ILE A 136 -0.53 17.65 2.64
CA ILE A 136 0.42 16.66 2.13
C ILE A 136 0.86 17.05 0.72
N ALA A 137 -0.08 17.44 -0.15
CA ALA A 137 0.19 17.87 -1.52
C ALA A 137 1.08 19.13 -1.58
N ASP A 138 0.86 20.11 -0.69
CA ASP A 138 1.70 21.32 -0.60
C ASP A 138 3.16 21.00 -0.28
N LYS A 139 3.42 19.86 0.36
CA LYS A 139 4.75 19.36 0.74
C LYS A 139 5.33 18.38 -0.27
N ALA A 140 4.50 17.87 -1.17
CA ALA A 140 4.84 16.96 -2.24
C ALA A 140 5.23 17.74 -3.51
N THR A 141 6.35 18.45 -3.47
CA THR A 141 6.92 19.08 -4.66
C THR A 141 8.03 18.19 -5.26
N PRO A 142 8.07 18.01 -6.59
CA PRO A 142 9.00 17.10 -7.28
C PRO A 142 10.51 17.42 -7.14
N ASN A 143 10.86 18.50 -6.43
CA ASN A 143 12.26 18.89 -6.15
C ASN A 143 12.55 19.07 -4.64
N GLN A 144 11.64 18.71 -3.73
CA GLN A 144 11.80 18.91 -2.27
C GLN A 144 11.30 17.74 -1.40
N SER A 145 10.60 16.75 -1.96
CA SER A 145 10.32 15.48 -1.29
C SER A 145 11.54 14.56 -1.29
N ASP A 146 12.69 15.08 -0.86
CA ASP A 146 13.81 14.23 -0.53
C ASP A 146 13.45 13.52 0.77
N SER A 147 13.51 12.18 0.77
CA SER A 147 13.44 11.30 1.96
C SER A 147 14.42 11.68 3.09
N ASN A 148 15.24 12.71 2.84
CA ASN A 148 16.25 13.30 3.71
C ASN A 148 15.79 14.53 4.49
N ASN A 149 14.63 15.12 4.16
CA ASN A 149 14.08 16.23 4.94
C ASN A 149 13.18 15.69 6.05
N GLU A 150 13.79 15.41 7.20
CA GLU A 150 13.11 14.88 8.40
C GLU A 150 11.91 15.76 8.80
N HIS A 151 12.03 17.08 8.68
CA HIS A 151 10.93 17.99 9.00
C HIS A 151 9.72 17.80 8.07
N ILE A 152 9.95 17.74 6.75
CA ILE A 152 8.87 17.53 5.77
C ILE A 152 8.24 16.15 5.96
N THR A 153 9.06 15.13 6.18
CA THR A 153 8.59 13.75 6.43
C THR A 153 7.68 13.71 7.65
N ASN A 154 8.11 14.30 8.77
CA ASN A 154 7.33 14.35 10.00
C ASN A 154 6.00 15.13 9.83
N GLU A 155 5.98 16.19 9.02
CA GLU A 155 4.76 16.91 8.70
C GLU A 155 3.77 16.06 7.90
N ILE A 156 4.23 15.35 6.88
CA ILE A 156 3.41 14.43 6.07
C ILE A 156 2.84 13.32 6.96
N GLN A 157 3.69 12.68 7.77
CA GLN A 157 3.27 11.62 8.69
C GLN A 157 2.24 12.10 9.71
N ARG A 158 2.39 13.32 10.23
CA ARG A 158 1.42 13.92 11.15
C ARG A 158 0.04 14.05 10.49
N GLU A 159 -0.01 14.47 9.23
CA GLU A 159 -1.26 14.58 8.49
C GLU A 159 -1.83 13.19 8.14
N ILE A 160 -1.00 12.20 7.82
CA ILE A 160 -1.42 10.79 7.65
C ILE A 160 -2.08 10.27 8.94
N PHE A 161 -1.44 10.43 10.09
CA PHE A 161 -2.01 10.01 11.37
C PHE A 161 -3.29 10.77 11.73
N ALA A 162 -3.39 12.04 11.35
CA ALA A 162 -4.62 12.81 11.53
C ALA A 162 -5.78 12.22 10.71
N ILE A 163 -5.53 11.84 9.45
CA ILE A 163 -6.50 11.17 8.59
C ILE A 163 -6.92 9.83 9.18
N ILE A 164 -5.97 8.99 9.61
CA ILE A 164 -6.24 7.68 10.22
C ILE A 164 -7.12 7.83 11.47
N ASN A 165 -6.83 8.82 12.33
CA ASN A 165 -7.64 9.08 13.52
C ASN A 165 -9.08 9.48 13.15
N ILE A 166 -9.27 10.34 12.13
CA ILE A 166 -10.61 10.73 11.66
C ILE A 166 -11.40 9.50 11.17
N LEU A 167 -10.76 8.61 10.41
CA LEU A 167 -11.40 7.41 9.88
C LEU A 167 -11.73 6.40 11.00
N SER A 168 -10.82 6.22 11.96
CA SER A 168 -10.99 5.35 13.13
C SER A 168 -12.18 5.81 13.98
N ASP A 169 -12.21 7.09 14.36
CA ASP A 169 -13.29 7.71 15.13
C ASP A 169 -14.63 7.62 14.40
N GLU A 170 -14.62 7.71 13.07
CA GLU A 170 -15.83 7.65 12.27
C GLU A 170 -16.44 6.24 12.15
N ILE A 171 -15.61 5.21 12.04
CA ILE A 171 -16.11 3.82 12.07
C ILE A 171 -16.54 3.46 13.50
N GLY A 172 -15.96 4.11 14.52
CA GLY A 172 -16.13 3.70 15.91
C GLY A 172 -15.28 2.49 16.27
N LEU A 173 -14.18 2.28 15.52
CA LEU A 173 -13.12 1.35 15.92
C LEU A 173 -12.31 2.02 17.03
N GLY A 174 -11.95 1.26 18.05
CA GLY A 174 -11.15 1.78 19.15
C GLY A 174 -9.71 2.07 18.74
N GLY A 175 -9.20 3.25 19.09
CA GLY A 175 -7.79 3.61 18.93
C GLY A 175 -7.60 4.98 18.30
N THR A 176 -6.95 5.88 19.04
CA THR A 176 -6.49 7.17 18.54
C THR A 176 -4.97 7.20 18.69
N ILE A 177 -4.27 7.50 17.61
CA ILE A 177 -2.82 7.73 17.62
C ILE A 177 -2.59 9.08 18.33
N ASN A 178 -2.47 9.00 19.66
CA ASN A 178 -2.20 10.13 20.55
C ASN A 178 -0.68 10.40 20.63
N ASP A 179 -0.29 11.44 21.36
CA ASP A 179 1.11 11.87 21.42
C ASP A 179 2.06 10.81 22.01
N SER A 180 1.60 9.97 22.95
CA SER A 180 2.43 8.88 23.48
C SER A 180 2.63 7.78 22.44
N MET A 181 1.58 7.40 21.71
CA MET A 181 1.66 6.43 20.62
C MET A 181 2.54 6.95 19.49
N ARG A 182 2.44 8.24 19.13
CA ARG A 182 3.35 8.87 18.16
C ARG A 182 4.79 8.75 18.61
N THR A 183 5.09 9.07 19.87
CA THR A 183 6.44 8.95 20.41
C THR A 183 7.00 7.52 20.31
N ASP A 184 6.16 6.50 20.54
CA ASP A 184 6.57 5.10 20.42
C ASP A 184 6.70 4.64 18.96
N LEU A 185 5.84 5.12 18.07
CA LEU A 185 5.97 4.92 16.62
C LEU A 185 7.25 5.57 16.09
N ASP A 186 7.61 6.78 16.54
CA ASP A 186 8.85 7.47 16.15
C ASP A 186 10.10 6.68 16.58
N LYS A 187 10.06 6.07 17.78
CA LYS A 187 11.14 5.18 18.24
C LYS A 187 11.26 3.93 17.38
N LEU A 188 10.13 3.36 16.95
CA LEU A 188 10.11 2.21 16.06
C LEU A 188 10.63 2.59 14.68
N GLU A 189 10.16 3.73 14.15
CA GLU A 189 10.60 4.29 12.88
C GLU A 189 12.11 4.44 12.86
N LYS A 190 12.71 5.09 13.86
CA LYS A 190 14.17 5.28 13.93
C LYS A 190 14.97 3.98 13.85
N LYS A 191 14.40 2.85 14.27
CA LYS A 191 15.04 1.53 14.15
C LYS A 191 14.93 0.94 12.75
N ILE A 192 13.86 1.25 12.02
CA ILE A 192 13.61 0.72 10.67
C ILE A 192 14.06 1.66 9.55
N THR A 193 14.19 2.98 9.82
CA THR A 193 14.59 4.00 8.84
C THR A 193 15.83 3.62 8.05
N PRO A 194 16.92 3.09 8.67
CA PRO A 194 18.10 2.71 7.90
C PRO A 194 17.80 1.63 6.85
N TYR A 195 16.98 0.64 7.20
CA TYR A 195 16.60 -0.43 6.28
C TYR A 195 15.74 0.09 5.12
N LEU A 196 14.78 0.97 5.42
CA LEU A 196 13.91 1.58 4.40
C LEU A 196 14.70 2.48 3.44
N ASN A 197 15.54 3.36 3.97
CA ASN A 197 16.39 4.22 3.16
C ASN A 197 17.30 3.39 2.23
N ARG A 198 17.95 2.37 2.78
CA ARG A 198 18.83 1.46 2.01
C ARG A 198 18.08 0.78 0.87
N LYS A 199 16.90 0.22 1.15
CA LYS A 199 16.03 -0.38 0.14
C LYS A 199 15.72 0.63 -0.97
N ASN A 200 15.25 1.82 -0.61
CA ASN A 200 14.89 2.86 -1.57
C ASN A 200 16.07 3.32 -2.43
N TYR A 201 17.27 3.48 -1.85
CA TYR A 201 18.46 3.84 -2.63
C TYR A 201 18.79 2.78 -3.68
N PHE A 202 18.81 1.50 -3.31
CA PHE A 202 19.16 0.44 -4.25
C PHE A 202 18.06 0.15 -5.26
N ASP A 203 16.78 0.23 -4.89
CA ASP A 203 15.67 0.11 -5.83
C ASP A 203 15.74 1.19 -6.92
N LYS A 204 16.05 2.43 -6.52
CA LYS A 204 16.25 3.55 -7.45
C LYS A 204 17.47 3.34 -8.34
N VAL A 205 18.63 3.01 -7.77
CA VAL A 205 19.86 2.74 -8.52
C VAL A 205 19.62 1.60 -9.51
N ASN A 206 19.04 0.49 -9.07
CA ASN A 206 18.77 -0.68 -9.91
C ASN A 206 17.85 -0.34 -11.09
N THR A 207 16.78 0.41 -10.84
CA THR A 207 15.84 0.86 -11.87
C THR A 207 16.56 1.73 -12.90
N THR A 208 17.29 2.75 -12.44
CA THR A 208 18.05 3.65 -13.31
C THR A 208 19.10 2.91 -14.13
N LEU A 209 19.85 1.99 -13.52
CA LEU A 209 20.88 1.21 -14.20
C LEU A 209 20.28 0.29 -15.27
N PHE A 210 19.17 -0.38 -14.96
CA PHE A 210 18.46 -1.23 -15.91
C PHE A 210 17.96 -0.42 -17.12
N GLU A 211 17.28 0.70 -16.88
CA GLU A 211 16.73 1.54 -17.95
C GLU A 211 17.83 2.15 -18.82
N LYS A 212 18.83 2.81 -18.22
CA LYS A 212 19.89 3.51 -18.97
C LYS A 212 20.83 2.56 -19.69
N SER A 213 21.02 1.35 -19.17
CA SER A 213 21.80 0.31 -19.86
C SER A 213 20.99 -0.44 -20.93
N LYS A 214 19.70 -0.14 -21.10
CA LYS A 214 18.76 -0.87 -21.99
C LYS A 214 18.63 -2.35 -21.62
N GLY A 215 18.53 -2.63 -20.33
CA GLY A 215 18.36 -3.96 -19.76
C GLY A 215 19.64 -4.80 -19.65
N TYR A 216 20.80 -4.25 -20.02
CA TYR A 216 22.07 -4.99 -19.96
C TYR A 216 22.62 -5.10 -18.55
N ILE A 217 22.50 -4.06 -17.72
CA ILE A 217 22.83 -4.15 -16.30
C ILE A 217 21.56 -4.60 -15.59
N HIS A 218 21.59 -5.79 -15.02
CA HIS A 218 20.47 -6.37 -14.30
C HIS A 218 20.98 -7.19 -13.13
N SER A 219 20.08 -7.64 -12.26
CA SER A 219 20.38 -8.49 -11.09
C SER A 219 21.41 -7.89 -10.14
N PHE A 220 20.94 -7.49 -8.97
CA PHE A 220 21.76 -6.88 -7.92
C PHE A 220 21.98 -7.86 -6.77
N GLU A 221 23.23 -7.98 -6.32
CA GLU A 221 23.58 -8.69 -5.10
C GLU A 221 24.60 -7.90 -4.29
N GLU A 222 24.54 -8.05 -2.97
CA GLU A 222 25.50 -7.47 -2.04
C GLU A 222 26.12 -8.58 -1.20
N GLU A 223 27.44 -8.65 -1.21
CA GLU A 223 28.19 -9.62 -0.43
C GLU A 223 29.40 -8.94 0.19
N ASN A 224 29.57 -9.07 1.51
CA ASN A 224 30.74 -8.55 2.24
C ASN A 224 31.03 -7.06 1.97
N ASN A 225 29.99 -6.21 1.99
CA ASN A 225 30.07 -4.77 1.69
C ASN A 225 30.51 -4.45 0.24
N ILE A 226 30.33 -5.39 -0.68
CA ILE A 226 30.60 -5.22 -2.10
C ILE A 226 29.27 -5.30 -2.84
N LEU A 227 29.04 -4.34 -3.71
CA LEU A 227 27.88 -4.25 -4.57
C LEU A 227 28.21 -4.89 -5.92
N TRP A 228 27.31 -5.72 -6.43
CA TRP A 228 27.49 -6.45 -7.66
C TRP A 228 26.26 -6.29 -8.55
N TRP A 229 26.50 -6.00 -9.83
CA TRP A 229 25.48 -6.04 -10.87
C TRP A 229 25.92 -6.95 -12.01
N LYS A 230 25.05 -7.85 -12.44
CA LYS A 230 25.33 -8.71 -13.59
C LYS A 230 25.19 -7.92 -14.89
N ILE A 231 26.04 -8.20 -15.87
CA ILE A 231 26.01 -7.57 -17.19
C ILE A 231 25.56 -8.61 -18.22
N GLY A 232 24.30 -8.60 -18.62
CA GLY A 232 23.74 -9.58 -19.56
C GLY A 232 23.55 -10.98 -18.97
N GLU A 233 22.59 -11.73 -19.51
CA GLU A 233 22.08 -12.94 -18.86
C GLU A 233 23.13 -14.06 -18.73
N ASP A 234 24.01 -14.23 -19.72
CA ASP A 234 24.97 -15.35 -19.77
C ASP A 234 26.41 -14.92 -20.07
N THR A 235 26.76 -13.66 -19.80
CA THR A 235 28.12 -13.18 -20.10
C THR A 235 29.12 -13.68 -19.08
N GLY A 236 28.74 -13.88 -17.81
CA GLY A 236 29.71 -14.12 -16.75
C GLY A 236 30.64 -12.93 -16.50
N VAL A 237 30.12 -11.71 -16.68
CA VAL A 237 30.77 -10.45 -16.34
C VAL A 237 29.86 -9.65 -15.40
N TRP A 238 30.46 -9.02 -14.41
CA TRP A 238 29.79 -8.24 -13.39
C TRP A 238 30.43 -6.86 -13.26
N LEU A 239 29.62 -5.88 -12.90
CA LEU A 239 30.05 -4.60 -12.38
C LEU A 239 30.14 -4.71 -10.87
N ARG A 240 31.29 -4.37 -10.31
CA ARG A 240 31.61 -4.51 -8.89
C ARG A 240 31.95 -3.15 -8.30
N ILE A 241 31.38 -2.82 -7.14
CA ILE A 241 31.74 -1.63 -6.37
C ILE A 241 32.05 -2.02 -4.93
N GLY A 242 33.23 -1.67 -4.45
CA GLY A 242 33.60 -1.91 -3.06
C GLY A 242 35.02 -1.47 -2.71
N GLU A 243 35.39 -1.67 -1.45
CA GLU A 243 36.72 -1.38 -0.94
C GLU A 243 37.77 -2.26 -1.64
N TRP A 244 38.83 -1.63 -2.15
CA TRP A 244 39.95 -2.33 -2.79
C TRP A 244 41.25 -1.53 -2.67
N GLY A 245 42.39 -2.22 -2.83
CA GLY A 245 43.73 -1.65 -2.72
C GLY A 245 44.19 -1.41 -1.27
N LYS A 246 45.49 -1.10 -1.12
CA LYS A 246 46.12 -0.87 0.20
C LYS A 246 45.55 0.32 0.96
N GLU A 247 45.17 1.37 0.22
CA GLU A 247 44.56 2.58 0.76
C GLU A 247 43.08 2.41 1.06
N LYS A 248 42.48 1.27 0.68
CA LYS A 248 41.10 0.92 0.99
C LYS A 248 40.10 1.96 0.47
N ASN A 249 40.37 2.49 -0.72
CA ASN A 249 39.46 3.37 -1.45
C ASN A 249 38.33 2.54 -2.07
N ILE A 250 37.23 3.21 -2.45
CA ILE A 250 36.11 2.57 -3.12
C ILE A 250 36.36 2.59 -4.62
N TYR A 251 36.32 1.41 -5.23
CA TYR A 251 36.54 1.24 -6.65
C TYR A 251 35.33 0.63 -7.33
N LEU A 252 35.04 1.15 -8.52
CA LEU A 252 34.13 0.61 -9.50
C LEU A 252 34.95 -0.15 -10.55
N ALA A 253 34.62 -1.41 -10.82
CA ALA A 253 35.40 -2.25 -11.73
C ALA A 253 34.54 -3.30 -12.45
N PHE A 254 35.05 -3.82 -13.55
CA PHE A 254 34.50 -5.03 -14.16
C PHE A 254 35.21 -6.28 -13.64
N TRP A 255 34.41 -7.31 -13.39
CA TRP A 255 34.85 -8.55 -12.78
C TRP A 255 34.31 -9.75 -13.56
N SER A 256 35.10 -10.83 -13.62
CA SER A 256 34.69 -12.10 -14.24
C SER A 256 35.24 -13.28 -13.45
N ASP A 257 34.35 -14.18 -13.03
CA ASP A 257 34.67 -15.37 -12.22
C ASP A 257 35.66 -16.32 -12.89
N TYR A 258 36.49 -17.01 -12.11
CA TYR A 258 37.47 -17.98 -12.59
C TYR A 258 36.93 -18.97 -13.64
N GLY A 259 35.69 -19.42 -13.48
CA GLY A 259 35.04 -20.37 -14.37
C GLY A 259 34.87 -19.88 -15.81
N ASN A 260 34.84 -18.55 -16.04
CA ASN A 260 34.63 -17.98 -17.37
C ASN A 260 35.95 -17.84 -18.16
N SER A 261 36.51 -18.98 -18.55
CA SER A 261 37.82 -19.08 -19.23
C SER A 261 37.97 -18.20 -20.48
N GLN A 262 36.86 -17.86 -21.14
CA GLN A 262 36.86 -17.00 -22.32
C GLN A 262 37.37 -15.58 -22.04
N TYR A 263 37.29 -15.10 -20.79
CA TYR A 263 37.80 -13.77 -20.42
C TYR A 263 39.25 -13.77 -19.91
N TYR A 264 39.95 -14.91 -19.91
CA TYR A 264 41.33 -14.99 -19.43
C TYR A 264 42.29 -14.00 -20.10
N PRO A 265 42.21 -13.72 -21.42
CA PRO A 265 43.07 -12.72 -22.07
C PRO A 265 42.88 -11.31 -21.53
N TYR A 266 41.70 -11.04 -20.98
CA TYR A 266 41.29 -9.74 -20.47
C TYR A 266 41.44 -9.63 -18.96
N ARG A 267 41.86 -10.67 -18.26
CA ARG A 267 42.06 -10.62 -16.81
C ARG A 267 43.42 -10.11 -16.45
N TYR A 268 43.48 -9.48 -15.28
CA TYR A 268 44.75 -9.06 -14.72
C TYR A 268 45.65 -10.29 -14.49
N ALA A 269 46.86 -10.26 -15.06
CA ALA A 269 47.78 -11.41 -15.14
C ALA A 269 48.44 -11.81 -13.79
N SER A 270 48.08 -11.16 -12.68
CA SER A 270 48.70 -11.42 -11.37
C SER A 270 48.04 -12.61 -10.65
N ARG A 271 48.83 -13.32 -9.84
CA ARG A 271 48.31 -14.21 -8.80
C ARG A 271 47.80 -13.35 -7.64
N GLY A 272 46.69 -13.71 -7.01
CA GLY A 272 46.17 -13.02 -5.82
C GLY A 272 44.75 -12.50 -6.00
N GLU A 273 44.39 -11.46 -5.25
CA GLU A 273 43.04 -10.84 -5.22
C GLU A 273 42.66 -10.19 -6.56
N ASP A 274 43.64 -9.84 -7.40
CA ASP A 274 43.40 -9.06 -8.62
C ASP A 274 43.05 -9.91 -9.86
N LYS A 275 43.22 -11.24 -9.80
CA LYS A 275 43.16 -12.15 -10.96
C LYS A 275 41.80 -12.24 -11.66
N HIS A 276 40.74 -11.75 -11.01
CA HIS A 276 39.37 -11.78 -11.51
C HIS A 276 38.91 -10.45 -12.11
N PHE A 277 39.68 -9.39 -11.90
CA PHE A 277 39.38 -8.11 -12.50
C PHE A 277 39.77 -8.12 -13.96
N LEU A 278 38.94 -7.48 -14.77
CA LEU A 278 39.28 -7.24 -16.16
C LEU A 278 40.30 -6.09 -16.22
N GLY A 279 41.36 -6.28 -16.99
CA GLY A 279 42.51 -5.39 -17.15
C GLY A 279 43.62 -6.15 -17.88
N ALA A 280 43.67 -6.04 -19.20
CA ALA A 280 44.72 -6.68 -20.00
C ALA A 280 46.04 -5.88 -19.95
N GLU A 281 47.18 -6.55 -20.13
CA GLU A 281 48.49 -5.89 -20.27
C GLU A 281 48.46 -4.86 -21.41
N GLY A 282 48.82 -3.60 -21.13
CA GLY A 282 48.78 -2.50 -22.09
C GLY A 282 47.48 -1.69 -22.12
N TYR A 283 46.40 -2.15 -21.48
CA TYR A 283 45.13 -1.44 -21.41
C TYR A 283 44.99 -0.67 -20.09
N ARG A 284 44.67 0.63 -20.15
CA ARG A 284 44.35 1.41 -18.96
C ARG A 284 43.08 0.85 -18.31
N TYR A 285 43.27 0.36 -17.08
CA TYR A 285 42.34 0.05 -16.01
C TYR A 285 40.84 0.08 -16.36
N LEU A 286 40.23 -1.10 -16.54
CA LEU A 286 38.77 -1.32 -16.48
C LEU A 286 38.28 -1.29 -15.01
N TYR A 287 38.86 -0.37 -14.25
CA TYR A 287 38.47 0.02 -12.90
C TYR A 287 38.74 1.51 -12.72
N LYS A 288 37.94 2.15 -11.88
CA LYS A 288 38.04 3.56 -11.56
C LYS A 288 37.76 3.75 -10.07
N MET A 289 38.51 4.63 -9.41
CA MET A 289 38.17 5.06 -8.06
C MET A 289 36.87 5.87 -8.12
N LEU A 290 35.91 5.50 -7.30
CA LEU A 290 34.62 6.17 -7.26
C LEU A 290 34.81 7.59 -6.73
N ALA A 291 34.49 8.59 -7.56
CA ALA A 291 34.64 10.00 -7.18
C ALA A 291 33.46 10.51 -6.36
N THR A 292 32.29 9.87 -6.50
CA THR A 292 31.06 10.31 -5.86
C THR A 292 31.09 10.16 -4.34
N PHE A 293 31.69 9.08 -3.81
CA PHE A 293 31.69 8.78 -2.38
C PHE A 293 33.09 8.76 -1.79
N SER A 294 33.24 9.36 -0.60
CA SER A 294 34.31 8.96 0.32
C SER A 294 34.06 7.53 0.82
N LYS A 295 35.08 6.92 1.42
CA LYS A 295 34.94 5.62 2.07
C LYS A 295 33.81 5.62 3.10
N GLU A 296 33.80 6.61 3.98
CA GLU A 296 32.81 6.76 5.04
C GLU A 296 31.41 6.92 4.45
N GLU A 297 31.26 7.74 3.42
CA GLU A 297 29.97 7.94 2.75
C GLU A 297 29.45 6.67 2.06
N PHE A 298 30.34 5.83 1.51
CA PHE A 298 29.95 4.54 0.96
C PHE A 298 29.44 3.58 2.03
N TYR A 299 30.09 3.52 3.20
CA TYR A 299 29.54 2.72 4.32
C TYR A 299 28.24 3.32 4.86
N GLN A 300 28.07 4.65 4.84
CA GLN A 300 26.79 5.27 5.18
C GLN A 300 25.67 4.85 4.22
N LEU A 301 25.95 4.71 2.92
CA LEU A 301 25.03 4.15 1.93
C LEU A 301 24.65 2.71 2.29
N LEU A 302 25.64 1.86 2.56
CA LEU A 302 25.42 0.45 2.93
C LEU A 302 24.64 0.29 4.24
N GLU A 303 24.85 1.19 5.20
CA GLU A 303 24.13 1.25 6.48
C GLU A 303 22.75 1.88 6.35
N GLY A 304 22.40 2.48 5.20
CA GLY A 304 21.11 3.15 4.98
C GLY A 304 20.96 4.48 5.71
N LYS A 305 22.08 5.15 6.02
CA LYS A 305 22.02 6.50 6.57
C LYS A 305 21.47 7.48 5.53
N THR A 306 20.91 8.58 6.02
CA THR A 306 20.30 9.63 5.19
C THR A 306 21.34 10.22 4.23
N MET A 307 21.04 10.26 2.93
CA MET A 307 21.94 10.73 1.86
C MET A 307 21.17 11.56 0.84
N SER A 308 21.68 12.74 0.45
CA SER A 308 20.98 13.62 -0.50
C SER A 308 20.67 12.91 -1.82
N SER A 309 19.49 13.19 -2.40
CA SER A 309 19.12 12.56 -3.68
C SER A 309 20.10 12.88 -4.80
N GLN A 310 20.68 14.08 -4.80
CA GLN A 310 21.70 14.45 -5.79
C GLN A 310 22.91 13.52 -5.70
N LYS A 311 23.33 13.11 -4.50
CA LYS A 311 24.45 12.20 -4.31
C LYS A 311 24.17 10.83 -4.92
N ILE A 312 22.95 10.32 -4.76
CA ILE A 312 22.50 9.07 -5.39
C ILE A 312 22.46 9.21 -6.92
N VAL A 313 21.96 10.33 -7.44
CA VAL A 313 21.95 10.63 -8.88
C VAL A 313 23.36 10.71 -9.47
N ASP A 314 24.30 11.34 -8.75
CA ASP A 314 25.71 11.42 -9.16
C ASP A 314 26.36 10.02 -9.18
N PHE A 315 26.02 9.18 -8.20
CA PHE A 315 26.50 7.80 -8.12
C PHE A 315 25.98 6.95 -9.29
N GLU A 316 24.67 7.02 -9.57
CA GLU A 316 24.05 6.36 -10.74
C GLU A 316 24.73 6.79 -12.05
N LYS A 317 24.98 8.10 -12.19
CA LYS A 317 25.63 8.66 -13.36
C LYS A 317 27.05 8.12 -13.52
N GLU A 318 27.84 8.11 -12.44
CA GLU A 318 29.21 7.61 -12.48
C GLU A 318 29.29 6.13 -12.89
N ILE A 319 28.35 5.30 -12.43
CA ILE A 319 28.25 3.89 -12.84
C ILE A 319 27.91 3.76 -14.33
N ILE A 320 26.94 4.53 -14.82
CA ILE A 320 26.53 4.49 -16.23
C ILE A 320 27.62 5.03 -17.16
N ASP A 321 28.27 6.12 -16.78
CA ASP A 321 29.37 6.70 -17.53
C ASP A 321 30.53 5.68 -17.63
N PHE A 322 30.84 5.00 -16.53
CA PHE A 322 31.82 3.91 -16.54
C PHE A 322 31.38 2.72 -17.42
N TYR A 323 30.10 2.33 -17.38
CA TYR A 323 29.56 1.26 -18.22
C TYR A 323 29.63 1.56 -19.72
N ASN A 324 29.32 2.80 -20.12
CA ASN A 324 29.34 3.21 -21.51
C ASN A 324 30.76 3.41 -22.07
N GLY A 325 31.77 3.45 -21.19
CA GLY A 325 33.17 3.67 -21.53
C GLY A 325 33.53 5.15 -21.58
N ASP A 326 34.79 5.44 -21.23
CA ASP A 326 35.40 6.77 -21.36
C ASP A 326 36.08 6.92 -22.74
N GLU A 327 36.22 8.14 -23.25
CA GLU A 327 36.82 8.46 -24.56
C GLU A 327 38.26 7.93 -24.72
N ASN A 328 38.91 7.58 -23.61
CA ASN A 328 40.29 7.08 -23.56
C ASN A 328 40.43 5.55 -23.52
N GLN A 329 39.34 4.78 -23.68
CA GLN A 329 39.36 3.31 -23.70
C GLN A 329 39.52 2.77 -25.13
N GLU A 330 40.54 1.94 -25.39
CA GLU A 330 40.73 1.30 -26.70
C GLU A 330 39.67 0.23 -27.01
N LYS A 331 39.10 -0.43 -25.98
CA LYS A 331 38.01 -1.39 -26.09
C LYS A 331 37.03 -1.21 -24.94
N THR A 332 35.74 -1.17 -25.24
CA THR A 332 34.67 -1.16 -24.23
C THR A 332 34.42 -2.56 -23.70
N ILE A 333 33.70 -2.68 -22.57
CA ILE A 333 33.25 -3.99 -22.08
C ILE A 333 32.33 -4.70 -23.07
N LYS A 334 31.53 -3.96 -23.84
CA LYS A 334 30.71 -4.56 -24.89
C LYS A 334 31.57 -5.22 -25.96
N ASP A 335 32.69 -4.59 -26.32
CA ASP A 335 33.64 -5.17 -27.29
C ASP A 335 34.30 -6.43 -26.73
N ILE A 336 34.69 -6.41 -25.45
CA ILE A 336 35.28 -7.57 -24.76
C ILE A 336 34.27 -8.73 -24.67
N ILE A 337 33.04 -8.47 -24.25
CA ILE A 337 31.97 -9.48 -24.19
C ILE A 337 31.70 -10.06 -25.59
N LYS A 338 31.70 -9.23 -26.63
CA LYS A 338 31.50 -9.66 -28.01
C LYS A 338 32.66 -10.52 -28.51
N GLU A 339 33.90 -10.16 -28.20
CA GLU A 339 35.07 -10.94 -28.62
C GLU A 339 35.18 -12.29 -27.92
N CYS A 340 34.89 -12.34 -26.62
CA CYS A 340 35.03 -13.55 -25.81
C CYS A 340 33.88 -14.55 -26.00
N ASN A 341 32.69 -14.10 -26.41
CA ASN A 341 31.50 -14.97 -26.55
C ASN A 341 31.08 -15.22 -28.01
N ASN A 342 31.90 -14.84 -29.00
CA ASN A 342 31.68 -15.16 -30.42
C ASN A 342 32.41 -16.42 -30.86
#